data_AF-A0A5D3G7K1-F1
#
_entry.id   AF-A0A5D3G7K1-F1
#
_cell.length_a   1.000
_cell.length_b   1.000
_cell.length_c   1.000
_cell.angle_alpha   90.00
_cell.angle_beta   90.00
_cell.angle_gamma   90.00
#
_symmetry.space_group_name_H-M   'P 1'
#
loop_
_entity.id
_entity.type
_entity.pdbx_description
1 polymer ?
#
loop_
_entity_poly.entity_id
_entity_poly.type
_entity_poly.pdbx_seq_one_letter_code
_entity_poly.pdbx_strand_id
1 'polypeptide(L)'
;MTKKYKSEALESIHQSAEALHAIGAISKTTLREYDEACLSAMPDQIPAEQIKQLRESSHVSQPVFARYLNTSASTVKKWESGEKRPSGMALKLLSVVKKHGLQILA
;
A
#
# COMPACT_ATOMS: atom_id res chain seq x y z
N MET A 1 -2.40 -9.57 -5.08
CA MET A 1 -2.28 -8.10 -5.03
C MET A 1 -2.35 -7.56 -6.45
N THR A 2 -3.30 -6.71 -6.83
CA THR A 2 -3.23 -6.08 -8.18
C THR A 2 -2.05 -5.11 -8.23
N LYS A 3 -1.10 -5.39 -9.13
CA LYS A 3 0.10 -4.59 -9.42
C LYS A 3 -0.35 -3.27 -10.03
N LYS A 4 0.20 -2.14 -9.56
CA LYS A 4 -0.06 -0.83 -10.15
C LYS A 4 1.16 -0.47 -10.99
N TYR A 5 0.98 -0.22 -12.27
CA TYR A 5 2.05 0.08 -13.21
C TYR A 5 2.21 1.60 -13.39
N LYS A 6 3.41 2.05 -13.75
CA LYS A 6 3.68 3.47 -14.04
C LYS A 6 3.06 3.92 -15.38
N SER A 7 2.89 3.00 -16.35
CA SER A 7 2.23 3.21 -17.64
C SER A 7 1.78 1.87 -18.23
N GLU A 8 0.90 1.90 -19.24
CA GLU A 8 0.48 0.72 -20.01
C GLU A 8 1.66 0.04 -20.72
N ALA A 9 2.58 0.84 -21.28
CA ALA A 9 3.79 0.30 -21.90
C ALA A 9 4.66 -0.49 -20.90
N LEU A 10 4.81 0.03 -19.66
CA LEU A 10 5.56 -0.65 -18.62
C LEU A 10 4.83 -1.88 -18.06
N GLU A 11 3.49 -1.91 -18.12
CA GLU A 11 2.73 -3.12 -17.84
C GLU A 11 3.02 -4.23 -18.86
N SER A 12 2.99 -3.93 -20.15
CA SER A 12 3.29 -4.91 -21.21
C SER A 12 4.73 -5.43 -21.13
N ILE A 13 5.70 -4.55 -20.88
CA ILE A 13 7.11 -4.92 -20.67
C ILE A 13 7.24 -5.86 -19.46
N HIS A 14 6.58 -5.52 -18.35
CA HIS A 14 6.63 -6.31 -17.12
C HIS A 14 6.00 -7.69 -17.29
N GLN A 15 4.84 -7.79 -17.95
CA GLN A 15 4.21 -9.07 -18.27
C GLN A 15 5.09 -9.95 -19.15
N SER A 16 5.81 -9.35 -20.10
CA SER A 16 6.79 -10.07 -20.94
C SER A 16 7.94 -10.62 -20.09
N ALA A 17 8.45 -9.84 -19.13
CA ALA A 17 9.47 -10.30 -18.19
C ALA A 17 8.96 -11.45 -17.30
N GLU A 18 7.69 -11.42 -16.84
CA GLU A 18 7.08 -12.53 -16.11
C GLU A 18 7.05 -13.82 -16.94
N ALA A 19 6.67 -13.72 -18.22
CA ALA A 19 6.65 -14.87 -19.14
C ALA A 19 8.06 -15.44 -19.37
N LEU A 20 9.07 -14.57 -19.56
CA LEU A 20 10.47 -14.97 -19.70
C LEU A 20 11.00 -15.67 -18.43
N HIS A 21 10.62 -15.18 -17.25
CA HIS A 21 10.98 -15.82 -15.99
C HIS A 21 10.31 -17.19 -15.84
N ALA A 22 9.04 -17.31 -16.23
CA ALA A 22 8.28 -18.56 -16.13
C ALA A 22 8.91 -19.71 -16.95
N ILE A 23 9.56 -19.38 -18.08
CA ILE A 23 10.31 -20.36 -18.90
C ILE A 23 11.79 -20.47 -18.50
N GLY A 24 12.23 -19.79 -17.44
CA GLY A 24 13.61 -19.81 -16.96
C GLY A 24 14.61 -19.01 -17.80
N ALA A 25 14.15 -18.18 -18.75
CA ALA A 25 15.02 -17.37 -19.60
C ALA A 25 15.66 -16.19 -18.85
N ILE A 26 15.03 -15.70 -17.78
CA ILE A 26 15.60 -14.70 -16.88
C ILE A 26 15.55 -15.15 -15.42
N SER A 27 16.48 -14.66 -14.62
CA SER A 27 16.55 -14.96 -13.19
C SER A 27 15.47 -14.21 -12.39
N LYS A 28 15.18 -14.69 -11.18
CA LYS A 28 14.31 -13.98 -10.22
C LYS A 28 14.88 -12.61 -9.84
N THR A 29 16.20 -12.46 -9.83
CA THR A 29 16.85 -11.16 -9.58
C THR A 29 16.54 -10.19 -10.71
N THR A 30 16.67 -10.62 -11.96
CA THR A 30 16.30 -9.83 -13.14
C THR A 30 14.82 -9.44 -13.10
N LEU A 31 13.93 -10.37 -12.75
CA LEU A 31 12.50 -10.06 -12.61
C LEU A 31 12.22 -8.97 -11.56
N ARG A 32 13.01 -8.91 -10.47
CA ARG A 32 12.88 -7.84 -9.45
C ARG A 32 13.30 -6.47 -9.98
N GLU A 33 14.32 -6.41 -10.84
CA GLU A 33 14.72 -5.16 -11.49
C GLU A 33 13.58 -4.63 -12.37
N TYR A 34 12.88 -5.53 -13.08
CA TYR A 34 11.65 -5.17 -13.81
C TYR A 34 10.51 -4.74 -12.88
N ASP A 35 10.32 -5.39 -11.73
CA ASP A 35 9.34 -4.94 -10.72
C ASP A 35 9.62 -3.48 -10.31
N GLU A 36 10.86 -3.12 -9.99
CA GLU A 36 11.24 -1.75 -9.58
C GLU A 36 11.09 -0.72 -10.72
N ALA A 37 11.46 -1.11 -11.94
CA ALA A 37 11.36 -0.25 -13.11
C ALA A 37 9.90 0.02 -13.50
N CYS A 38 9.05 -1.00 -13.48
CA CYS A 38 7.71 -0.95 -14.08
C CYS A 38 6.59 -0.63 -13.09
N LEU A 39 6.71 -1.06 -11.83
CA LEU A 39 5.66 -0.88 -10.82
C LEU A 39 5.69 0.54 -10.24
N SER A 40 4.51 1.11 -10.06
CA SER A 40 4.34 2.36 -9.32
C SER A 40 4.83 2.19 -7.88
N ALA A 41 5.64 3.14 -7.42
CA ALA A 41 6.03 3.23 -6.02
C ALA A 41 4.80 3.29 -5.12
N MET A 42 4.94 2.80 -3.89
CA MET A 42 3.90 3.02 -2.89
C MET A 42 3.73 4.52 -2.65
N PRO A 43 2.53 4.99 -2.28
CA PRO A 43 2.35 6.39 -1.92
C PRO A 43 3.33 6.74 -0.80
N ASP A 44 4.20 7.70 -1.06
CA ASP A 44 5.17 8.17 -0.06
C ASP A 44 4.46 8.87 1.10
N GLN A 45 3.21 9.31 0.88
CA GLN A 45 2.36 9.97 1.86
C GLN A 45 0.88 9.64 1.62
N ILE A 46 0.11 9.62 2.71
CA ILE A 46 -1.35 9.65 2.70
C ILE A 46 -1.77 10.90 3.48
N PRO A 47 -2.54 11.83 2.89
CA PRO A 47 -3.01 13.03 3.60
C PRO A 47 -3.81 12.70 4.85
N ALA A 48 -3.70 13.54 5.88
CA ALA A 48 -4.40 13.37 7.17
C ALA A 48 -5.91 13.15 7.00
N GLU A 49 -6.55 13.96 6.15
CA GLU A 49 -7.97 13.85 5.82
C GLU A 49 -8.33 12.50 5.18
N GLN A 50 -7.45 11.92 4.35
CA GLN A 50 -7.69 10.60 3.77
C GLN A 50 -7.61 9.48 4.83
N ILE A 51 -6.76 9.63 5.84
CA ILE A 51 -6.66 8.67 6.95
C ILE A 51 -7.95 8.71 7.77
N LYS A 52 -8.46 9.91 8.06
CA LYS A 52 -9.73 10.11 8.75
C LYS A 52 -10.91 9.55 7.96
N GLN A 53 -10.99 9.86 6.67
CA GLN A 53 -12.01 9.31 5.78
C GLN A 53 -11.97 7.79 5.69
N LEU A 54 -10.77 7.19 5.66
CA LEU A 54 -10.60 5.74 5.63
C LEU A 54 -11.14 5.08 6.91
N ARG A 55 -10.89 5.70 8.07
CA ARG A 55 -11.45 5.24 9.34
C ARG A 55 -12.97 5.35 9.36
N GLU A 56 -13.50 6.49 8.93
CA GLU A 56 -14.93 6.78 8.96
C GLU A 56 -15.71 5.89 7.99
N SER A 57 -15.18 5.63 6.79
CA SER A 57 -15.78 4.67 5.85
C SER A 57 -15.73 3.23 6.34
N SER A 58 -14.82 2.93 7.27
CA SER A 58 -14.75 1.65 7.97
C SER A 58 -15.70 1.57 9.18
N HIS A 59 -16.45 2.63 9.49
CA HIS A 59 -17.44 2.69 10.57
C HIS A 59 -16.90 2.36 11.97
N VAL A 60 -15.65 2.76 12.24
CA VAL A 60 -14.99 2.52 13.54
C VAL A 60 -14.48 3.80 14.20
N SER A 61 -14.39 3.77 15.53
CA SER A 61 -13.79 4.83 16.33
C SER A 61 -12.26 4.82 16.21
N GLN A 62 -11.59 5.94 16.55
CA GLN A 62 -10.12 6.02 16.53
C GLN A 62 -9.43 4.91 17.35
N PRO A 63 -9.88 4.56 18.57
CA PRO A 63 -9.27 3.46 19.32
C PRO A 63 -9.44 2.09 18.66
N VAL A 64 -10.61 1.82 18.06
CA VAL A 64 -10.86 0.55 17.36
C VAL A 64 -10.00 0.45 16.11
N PHE A 65 -9.92 1.53 15.32
CA PHE A 65 -9.05 1.61 14.14
C PHE A 65 -7.58 1.40 14.50
N ALA A 66 -7.13 2.03 15.59
CA ALA A 66 -5.77 1.87 16.08
C ALA A 66 -5.45 0.41 16.47
N ARG A 67 -6.42 -0.30 17.07
CA ARG A 67 -6.27 -1.71 17.43
C ARG A 67 -6.07 -2.60 16.19
N TYR A 68 -6.84 -2.39 15.13
CA TYR A 68 -6.63 -3.10 13.86
C TYR A 68 -5.26 -2.82 13.23
N LEU A 69 -4.78 -1.58 13.34
CA LEU A 69 -3.48 -1.17 12.80
C LEU A 69 -2.30 -1.48 13.73
N ASN A 70 -2.54 -2.17 14.85
CA ASN A 70 -1.56 -2.47 15.89
C ASN A 70 -0.77 -1.22 16.34
N THR A 71 -1.48 -0.12 16.61
CA THR A 71 -0.93 1.16 17.07
C THR A 71 -1.79 1.79 18.17
N SER A 72 -1.38 2.94 18.70
CA SER A 72 -2.16 3.65 19.74
C SER A 72 -3.20 4.58 19.13
N ALA A 73 -4.31 4.80 19.86
CA ALA A 73 -5.31 5.81 19.48
C ALA A 73 -4.69 7.21 19.36
N SER A 74 -3.71 7.53 20.21
CA SER A 74 -2.96 8.80 20.12
C SER A 74 -2.16 8.92 18.83
N THR A 75 -1.60 7.82 18.31
CA THR A 75 -0.91 7.80 17.02
C THR A 75 -1.87 8.05 15.87
N VAL A 76 -3.03 7.37 15.86
CA VAL A 76 -4.09 7.61 14.86
C VAL A 76 -4.56 9.06 14.90
N LYS A 77 -4.82 9.62 16.09
CA LYS A 77 -5.20 11.03 16.24
C LYS A 77 -4.18 11.98 15.62
N LYS A 78 -2.88 11.75 15.86
CA LYS A 78 -1.80 12.57 15.29
C LYS A 78 -1.67 12.43 13.78
N TRP A 79 -2.02 11.26 13.23
CA TRP A 79 -2.08 11.07 11.77
C TRP A 79 -3.27 11.83 11.17
N GLU A 80 -4.44 11.73 11.79
CA GLU A 80 -5.67 12.41 11.33
C GLU A 80 -5.61 13.94 11.50
N SER A 81 -4.81 14.45 12.43
CA SER A 81 -4.57 15.90 12.59
C SER A 81 -3.41 16.44 11.74
N GLY A 82 -2.62 15.55 11.11
CA GLY A 82 -1.41 15.93 10.38
C GLY A 82 -0.21 16.29 11.25
N GLU A 83 -0.30 16.20 12.58
CA GLU A 83 0.81 16.44 13.52
C GLU A 83 1.96 15.44 13.30
N LYS A 84 1.64 14.21 12.91
CA LYS A 84 2.63 13.16 12.62
C LYS A 84 2.28 12.45 11.31
N ARG A 85 3.30 12.09 10.54
CA ARG A 85 3.15 11.23 9.35
C ARG A 85 3.25 9.74 9.73
N PRO A 86 2.45 8.85 9.10
CA PRO A 86 2.63 7.41 9.26
C PRO A 86 4.01 6.97 8.77
N SER A 87 4.61 5.97 9.43
CA SER A 87 5.85 5.33 8.95
C SER A 87 5.60 4.57 7.64
N GLY A 88 6.65 4.20 6.90
CA GLY A 88 6.51 3.44 5.65
C GLY A 88 5.67 2.15 5.80
N MET A 89 5.83 1.44 6.92
CA MET A 89 5.01 0.25 7.22
C MET A 89 3.55 0.61 7.48
N ALA A 90 3.29 1.69 8.22
CA ALA A 90 1.93 2.16 8.45
C ALA A 90 1.26 2.66 7.14
N LEU A 91 1.99 3.35 6.27
CA LEU A 91 1.52 3.76 4.94
C LEU A 91 1.14 2.54 4.08
N LYS A 92 1.96 1.48 4.13
CA LYS A 92 1.67 0.23 3.43
C LYS A 92 0.39 -0.40 3.95
N LEU A 93 0.23 -0.46 5.27
CA LEU A 93 -0.96 -1.04 5.91
C LEU A 93 -2.22 -0.23 5.60
N LEU A 94 -2.17 1.10 5.71
CA LEU A 94 -3.25 2.01 5.33
C LEU A 94 -3.62 1.85 3.85
N SER A 95 -2.64 1.62 2.97
CA SER A 95 -2.89 1.35 1.54
C SER A 95 -3.59 0.01 1.32
N VAL A 96 -3.27 -1.02 2.10
CA VAL A 96 -3.96 -2.32 2.07
C VAL A 96 -5.40 -2.16 2.54
N VAL A 97 -5.63 -1.45 3.65
CA VAL A 97 -6.97 -1.17 4.19
C VAL A 97 -7.79 -0.35 3.20
N LYS A 98 -7.22 0.69 2.57
CA LYS A 98 -7.90 1.49 1.54
C LYS A 98 -8.39 0.65 0.35
N LYS A 99 -7.69 -0.43 0.03
CA LYS A 99 -7.98 -1.27 -1.13
C LYS A 99 -8.90 -2.44 -0.80
N HIS A 100 -8.75 -3.03 0.37
CA HIS A 100 -9.39 -4.30 0.73
C HIS A 100 -10.40 -4.18 1.88
N GLY A 101 -10.51 -3.01 2.51
CA GLY A 101 -11.30 -2.78 3.71
C GLY A 101 -10.54 -3.14 4.98
N LEU A 102 -11.04 -2.66 6.12
CA LEU A 102 -10.40 -2.84 7.43
C LEU A 102 -10.40 -4.29 7.92
N GLN A 103 -11.41 -5.07 7.51
CA GLN A 103 -11.61 -6.46 7.90
C GLN A 103 -10.48 -7.40 7.49
N ILE A 104 -9.61 -7.02 6.54
CA ILE A 104 -8.44 -7.83 6.17
C ILE A 104 -7.38 -7.89 7.29
N LEU A 105 -7.50 -7.02 8.30
CA LEU A 105 -6.62 -6.97 9.47
C LEU A 105 -7.25 -7.58 10.73
N ALA A 106 -8.45 -8.16 10.60
CA ALA A 106 -9.17 -8.81 11.69
C ALA A 106 -8.57 -10.19 12.02
#